data_AF-A0A4Q9MI83-F1
#
_entry.id   AF-A0A4Q9MI83-F1
#
_cell.length_a   1.000
_cell.length_b   1.000
_cell.length_c   1.000
_cell.angle_alpha   90.00
_cell.angle_beta   90.00
_cell.angle_gamma   90.00
#
_symmetry.space_group_name_H-M   'P 1'
#
loop_
_entity.id
_entity.type
_entity.pdbx_description
1 polymer ?
#
loop_
_entity_poly.entity_id
_entity_poly.type
_entity_poly.pdbx_seq_one_letter_code
_entity_poly.pdbx_strand_id
1 'polypeptide(L)'
;MVHAVVRAYLRSEKWSQNPMKLKKLLHNELSTEEAREYCRVLESEEMPNGLRAFVTSEILPRYHLKVGRFGLSRSTMRRLLLSEGFTCWLLNGESLLKKKGPGRGLHQSDFICSTVGWLYEASVSLEYGKNHEGFWNGELFCKQLTEKFFPAFNKAHGDGYIACVLVDNSQGHSVYAPDALRASKMNMNPGGAQPHMRDGWYLQDGEKVVQQMNFPSDHPEHPNQPKGMKANWLRENCDYSFETLRQNMPKALRSVSLELIRKWEHRAWRFIDAYAEGLGAREAQQKVREFSSRRYKSHRRVPEQKLAQAMD
;
A
#
# COMPACT_ATOMS: atom_id res chain seq x y z
N MET A 1 8.46 -26.33 20.16
CA MET A 1 7.80 -26.53 21.49
C MET A 1 8.39 -25.63 22.57
N VAL A 2 9.71 -25.65 22.85
CA VAL A 2 10.37 -24.82 23.89
C VAL A 2 10.16 -23.32 23.71
N HIS A 3 10.38 -22.78 22.51
CA HIS A 3 10.16 -21.37 22.19
C HIS A 3 8.74 -20.89 22.57
N ALA A 4 7.71 -21.67 22.23
CA ALA A 4 6.32 -21.32 22.56
C ALA A 4 6.07 -21.27 24.08
N VAL A 5 6.68 -22.19 24.84
CA VAL A 5 6.59 -22.23 26.31
C VAL A 5 7.32 -21.05 26.94
N VAL A 6 8.50 -20.69 26.44
CA VAL A 6 9.25 -19.50 26.87
C VAL A 6 8.44 -18.23 26.63
N ARG A 7 7.88 -18.06 25.41
CA ARG A 7 7.04 -16.91 25.08
C ARG A 7 5.79 -16.82 25.96
N ALA A 8 5.15 -17.94 26.25
CA ALA A 8 4.00 -17.98 27.14
C ALA A 8 4.36 -17.53 28.57
N TYR A 9 5.50 -18.00 29.11
CA TYR A 9 5.98 -17.56 30.42
C TYR A 9 6.29 -16.05 30.45
N LEU A 10 6.98 -15.54 29.44
CA LEU A 10 7.33 -14.12 29.37
C LEU A 10 6.09 -13.21 29.26
N ARG A 11 5.02 -13.67 28.60
CA ARG A 11 3.73 -12.96 28.55
C ARG A 11 2.90 -13.08 29.82
N SER A 12 3.21 -14.04 30.69
CA SER A 12 2.44 -14.27 31.92
C SER A 12 2.74 -13.27 33.03
N GLU A 13 3.74 -12.38 32.84
CA GLU A 13 4.17 -11.36 33.81
C GLU A 13 4.71 -11.92 35.14
N LYS A 14 4.74 -13.26 35.31
CA LYS A 14 5.20 -13.99 36.50
C LYS A 14 6.69 -13.78 36.84
N TRP A 15 7.44 -13.15 35.96
CA TRP A 15 8.84 -12.78 36.17
C TRP A 15 9.00 -11.45 36.91
N SER A 16 7.93 -10.64 37.05
CA SER A 16 8.02 -9.34 37.72
C SER A 16 8.09 -9.48 39.23
N GLN A 17 9.00 -8.74 39.83
CA GLN A 17 9.17 -8.64 41.28
C GLN A 17 8.18 -7.64 41.90
N ASN A 18 7.67 -6.69 41.11
CA ASN A 18 6.65 -5.74 41.54
C ASN A 18 5.46 -5.70 40.58
N PRO A 19 4.52 -6.66 40.68
CA PRO A 19 3.36 -6.73 39.80
C PRO A 19 2.49 -5.48 39.80
N MET A 20 2.41 -4.77 40.94
CA MET A 20 1.65 -3.52 41.05
C MET A 20 2.29 -2.41 40.24
N LYS A 21 3.62 -2.24 40.34
CA LYS A 21 4.36 -1.24 39.54
C LYS A 21 4.40 -1.62 38.06
N LEU A 22 4.46 -2.91 37.73
CA LEU A 22 4.32 -3.39 36.35
C LEU A 22 2.94 -3.05 35.78
N LYS A 23 1.86 -3.28 36.53
CA LYS A 23 0.52 -2.85 36.10
C LYS A 23 0.45 -1.35 35.87
N LYS A 24 0.98 -0.52 36.77
CA LYS A 24 1.04 0.94 36.57
C LYS A 24 1.81 1.32 35.30
N LEU A 25 2.93 0.64 35.03
CA LEU A 25 3.70 0.83 33.79
C LEU A 25 2.86 0.48 32.55
N LEU A 26 2.19 -0.68 32.56
CA LEU A 26 1.37 -1.17 31.44
C LEU A 26 0.13 -0.28 31.19
N HIS A 27 -0.45 0.31 32.23
CA HIS A 27 -1.57 1.24 32.11
C HIS A 27 -1.15 2.70 31.86
N ASN A 28 0.15 2.97 31.65
CA ASN A 28 0.71 4.32 31.48
C ASN A 28 0.42 5.29 32.64
N GLU A 29 0.35 4.77 33.87
CA GLU A 29 0.09 5.54 35.10
C GLU A 29 1.38 6.05 35.78
N LEU A 30 2.55 5.62 35.31
CA LEU A 30 3.85 6.10 35.80
C LEU A 30 4.25 7.38 35.07
N SER A 31 4.98 8.27 35.77
CA SER A 31 5.64 9.40 35.10
C SER A 31 6.67 8.92 34.07
N THR A 32 7.07 9.79 33.14
CA THR A 32 8.00 9.41 32.05
C THR A 32 9.34 8.95 32.60
N GLU A 33 9.85 9.62 33.63
CA GLU A 33 11.11 9.33 34.30
C GLU A 33 11.04 8.01 35.05
N GLU A 34 9.97 7.78 35.82
CA GLU A 34 9.76 6.53 36.56
C GLU A 34 9.57 5.33 35.64
N ALA A 35 8.84 5.51 34.53
CA ALA A 35 8.62 4.46 33.54
C ALA A 35 9.95 4.05 32.88
N ARG A 36 10.78 5.03 32.49
CA ARG A 36 12.10 4.78 31.91
C ARG A 36 13.02 4.03 32.86
N GLU A 37 13.10 4.48 34.11
CA GLU A 37 13.97 3.86 35.09
C GLU A 37 13.50 2.44 35.42
N TYR A 38 12.18 2.24 35.53
CA TYR A 38 11.65 0.92 35.77
C TYR A 38 11.85 -0.02 34.58
N CYS A 39 11.69 0.42 33.34
CA CYS A 39 12.00 -0.38 32.15
C CYS A 39 13.45 -0.90 32.15
N ARG A 40 14.42 -0.06 32.55
CA ARG A 40 15.83 -0.49 32.68
C ARG A 40 15.98 -1.63 33.67
N VAL A 41 15.27 -1.58 34.81
CA VAL A 41 15.27 -2.66 35.80
C VAL A 41 14.63 -3.93 35.24
N LEU A 42 13.50 -3.82 34.53
CA LEU A 42 12.85 -4.98 33.91
C LEU A 42 13.76 -5.69 32.90
N GLU A 43 14.40 -4.94 32.02
CA GLU A 43 15.30 -5.47 30.98
C GLU A 43 16.59 -6.05 31.54
N SER A 44 17.18 -5.34 32.49
CA SER A 44 18.50 -5.68 32.97
C SER A 44 18.45 -6.78 34.02
N GLU A 45 17.39 -6.86 34.81
CA GLU A 45 17.32 -7.67 36.02
C GLU A 45 16.10 -8.58 36.06
N GLU A 46 14.88 -8.05 36.13
CA GLU A 46 13.69 -8.87 36.45
C GLU A 46 13.42 -9.91 35.36
N MET A 47 13.32 -9.51 34.08
CA MET A 47 13.03 -10.45 32.99
C MET A 47 14.14 -11.51 32.81
N PRO A 48 15.44 -11.16 32.75
CA PRO A 48 16.49 -12.17 32.62
C PRO A 48 16.56 -13.10 33.83
N ASN A 49 16.35 -12.60 35.05
CA ASN A 49 16.40 -13.42 36.26
C ASN A 49 15.18 -14.35 36.36
N GLY A 50 13.99 -13.86 36.02
CA GLY A 50 12.77 -14.67 35.95
C GLY A 50 12.88 -15.76 34.89
N LEU A 51 13.33 -15.41 33.68
CA LEU A 51 13.56 -16.39 32.62
C LEU A 51 14.60 -17.45 33.03
N ARG A 52 15.69 -17.04 33.68
CA ARG A 52 16.69 -17.96 34.23
C ARG A 52 16.06 -18.99 35.17
N ALA A 53 15.24 -18.52 36.10
CA ALA A 53 14.56 -19.38 37.08
C ALA A 53 13.63 -20.36 36.36
N PHE A 54 12.79 -19.85 35.45
CA PHE A 54 11.83 -20.66 34.69
C PHE A 54 12.51 -21.72 33.81
N VAL A 55 13.56 -21.36 33.07
CA VAL A 55 14.31 -22.34 32.25
C VAL A 55 14.89 -23.44 33.13
N THR A 56 15.42 -23.07 34.30
CA THR A 56 16.07 -24.01 35.23
C THR A 56 15.07 -24.96 35.89
N SER A 57 13.90 -24.46 36.32
CA SER A 57 12.93 -25.25 37.06
C SER A 57 11.93 -25.99 36.17
N GLU A 58 11.56 -25.43 35.02
CA GLU A 58 10.47 -25.95 34.19
C GLU A 58 10.93 -26.56 32.89
N ILE A 59 11.96 -26.01 32.23
CA ILE A 59 12.35 -26.44 30.89
C ILE A 59 13.39 -27.57 30.96
N LEU A 60 14.52 -27.34 31.63
CA LEU A 60 15.62 -28.31 31.65
C LEU A 60 15.20 -29.68 32.22
N PRO A 61 14.39 -29.77 33.30
CA PRO A 61 13.97 -31.07 33.84
C PRO A 61 13.13 -31.91 32.86
N ARG A 62 12.35 -31.28 31.97
CA ARG A 62 11.56 -32.00 30.94
C ARG A 62 12.42 -32.73 29.91
N TYR A 63 13.67 -32.33 29.78
CA TYR A 63 14.66 -32.97 28.91
C TYR A 63 15.72 -33.74 29.71
N HIS A 64 15.50 -33.96 31.01
CA HIS A 64 16.47 -34.57 31.93
C HIS A 64 17.83 -33.86 31.95
N LEU A 65 17.86 -32.56 31.65
CA LEU A 65 19.05 -31.72 31.70
C LEU A 65 19.16 -31.03 33.05
N LYS A 66 20.40 -30.78 33.48
CA LYS A 66 20.71 -29.98 34.67
C LYS A 66 21.60 -28.81 34.27
N VAL A 67 21.49 -27.72 35.01
CA VAL A 67 22.43 -26.60 34.85
C VAL A 67 23.84 -27.05 35.22
N GLY A 68 24.83 -26.64 34.42
CA GLY A 68 26.24 -26.87 34.73
C GLY A 68 26.68 -26.09 35.97
N ARG A 69 27.92 -26.34 36.43
CA ARG A 69 28.51 -25.75 37.65
C ARG A 69 28.36 -24.23 37.77
N PHE A 70 28.38 -23.51 36.65
CA PHE A 70 28.31 -22.04 36.61
C PHE A 70 26.90 -21.49 36.34
N GLY A 71 25.89 -22.36 36.20
CA GLY A 71 24.52 -21.96 35.91
C GLY A 71 24.33 -21.30 34.55
N LEU A 72 23.13 -20.76 34.33
CA LEU A 72 22.81 -19.95 33.16
C LEU A 72 23.11 -18.48 33.45
N SER A 73 23.95 -17.85 32.62
CA SER A 73 24.32 -16.44 32.80
C SER A 73 23.19 -15.48 32.41
N ARG A 74 23.12 -14.32 33.08
CA ARG A 74 22.17 -13.24 32.76
C ARG A 74 22.29 -12.80 31.30
N SER A 75 23.51 -12.69 30.78
CA SER A 75 23.77 -12.33 29.37
C SER A 75 23.21 -13.36 28.39
N THR A 76 23.24 -14.65 28.74
CA THR A 76 22.63 -15.71 27.92
C THR A 76 21.11 -15.62 27.94
N MET A 77 20.50 -15.34 29.10
CA MET A 77 19.06 -15.12 29.19
C MET A 77 18.61 -13.86 28.46
N ARG A 78 19.40 -12.78 28.49
CA ARG A 78 19.15 -11.59 27.66
C ARG A 78 19.19 -11.91 26.17
N ARG A 79 20.20 -12.67 25.69
CA ARG A 79 20.24 -13.11 24.28
C ARG A 79 19.03 -13.96 23.91
N LEU A 80 18.60 -14.85 24.82
CA LEU A 80 17.40 -15.66 24.62
C LEU A 80 16.14 -14.78 24.53
N LEU A 81 15.95 -13.82 25.45
CA LEU A 81 14.87 -12.84 25.40
C LEU A 81 14.82 -12.13 24.04
N LEU A 82 15.96 -11.59 23.58
CA LEU A 82 16.07 -10.92 22.29
C LEU A 82 15.71 -11.85 21.12
N SER A 83 16.18 -13.11 21.16
CA SER A 83 15.87 -14.09 20.11
C SER A 83 14.39 -14.50 20.07
N GLU A 84 13.67 -14.39 21.20
CA GLU A 84 12.22 -14.62 21.28
C GLU A 84 11.40 -13.38 20.90
N GLY A 85 12.04 -12.28 20.51
CA GLY A 85 11.40 -11.00 20.21
C GLY A 85 11.07 -10.16 21.44
N PHE A 86 11.57 -10.51 22.62
CA PHE A 86 11.45 -9.71 23.85
C PHE A 86 12.64 -8.74 23.94
N THR A 87 12.52 -7.66 23.18
CA THR A 87 13.21 -6.38 23.44
C THR A 87 12.23 -5.50 24.23
N CYS A 88 12.67 -4.42 24.90
CA CYS A 88 11.73 -3.53 25.60
C CYS A 88 10.75 -2.78 24.70
N TRP A 89 10.70 -3.12 23.42
CA TRP A 89 9.53 -2.90 22.61
C TRP A 89 8.48 -3.99 22.91
N LEU A 90 7.76 -3.75 24.02
CA LEU A 90 6.33 -4.04 24.19
C LEU A 90 5.93 -5.45 24.64
N LEU A 91 5.49 -5.58 25.90
CA LEU A 91 4.43 -6.55 26.21
C LEU A 91 3.13 -6.05 25.56
N ASN A 92 2.51 -6.91 24.75
CA ASN A 92 1.31 -6.67 23.94
C ASN A 92 1.41 -5.57 22.88
N GLY A 93 1.84 -5.92 21.66
CA GLY A 93 1.25 -5.44 20.39
C GLY A 93 1.08 -3.93 20.11
N GLU A 94 1.46 -3.05 21.01
CA GLU A 94 1.15 -1.63 20.98
C GLU A 94 2.42 -0.85 21.21
N SER A 95 2.92 -0.19 20.18
CA SER A 95 3.99 0.79 20.35
C SER A 95 3.55 1.91 21.29
N LEU A 96 4.40 2.30 22.24
CA LEU A 96 4.52 3.66 22.77
C LEU A 96 4.95 4.63 21.64
N LEU A 97 4.33 4.51 20.45
CA LEU A 97 4.26 5.60 19.52
C LEU A 97 3.41 6.65 20.23
N LYS A 98 4.10 7.59 20.89
CA LYS A 98 3.49 8.88 21.19
C LYS A 98 2.78 9.31 19.90
N LYS A 99 1.48 9.64 19.99
CA LYS A 99 0.77 10.22 18.85
C LYS A 99 1.69 11.29 18.28
N LYS A 100 2.08 11.17 17.01
CA LYS A 100 2.80 12.24 16.33
C LYS A 100 1.93 13.47 16.49
N GLY A 101 2.45 14.48 17.20
CA GLY A 101 1.77 15.77 17.27
C GLY A 101 1.63 16.33 15.85
N PRO A 102 0.83 17.38 15.66
CA PRO A 102 0.71 18.09 14.37
C PRO A 102 2.01 18.80 13.94
N GLY A 103 3.15 18.46 14.56
CA GLY A 103 4.46 19.04 14.31
C GLY A 103 5.00 18.73 12.92
N ARG A 104 6.23 19.16 12.70
CA ARG A 104 6.92 19.10 11.42
C ARG A 104 7.65 17.78 11.26
N GLY A 105 7.84 17.35 10.02
CA GLY A 105 8.74 16.25 9.70
C GLY A 105 9.53 16.54 8.44
N LEU A 106 10.61 15.79 8.27
CA LEU A 106 11.47 15.85 7.10
C LEU A 106 11.26 14.57 6.30
N HIS A 107 10.85 14.71 5.05
CA HIS A 107 10.95 13.66 4.06
C HIS A 107 12.29 13.78 3.37
N GLN A 108 12.98 12.66 3.22
CA GLN A 108 14.33 12.61 2.68
C GLN A 108 14.35 11.51 1.61
N SER A 109 14.58 11.91 0.36
CA SER A 109 14.64 11.01 -0.80
C SER A 109 16.07 10.95 -1.30
N ASP A 110 16.63 9.74 -1.35
CA ASP A 110 18.05 9.49 -1.65
C ASP A 110 18.23 8.32 -2.61
N PHE A 111 19.39 8.31 -3.27
CA PHE A 111 19.84 7.19 -4.08
C PHE A 111 21.12 6.60 -3.49
N ILE A 112 21.14 5.29 -3.29
CA ILE A 112 22.32 4.54 -2.87
C ILE A 112 22.75 3.69 -4.07
N CYS A 113 23.96 3.94 -4.54
CA CYS A 113 24.59 3.22 -5.63
C CYS A 113 25.55 2.16 -5.05
N SER A 114 25.53 0.94 -5.60
CA SER A 114 26.36 -0.16 -5.11
C SER A 114 27.87 0.07 -5.32
N THR A 115 28.25 0.88 -6.31
CA THR A 115 29.65 1.12 -6.69
C THR A 115 30.26 2.33 -5.99
N VAL A 116 29.48 3.36 -5.68
CA VAL A 116 29.97 4.63 -5.11
C VAL A 116 29.31 5.01 -3.79
N GLY A 117 28.40 4.17 -3.29
CA GLY A 117 27.66 4.42 -2.06
C GLY A 117 26.59 5.49 -2.24
N TRP A 118 26.43 6.36 -1.25
CA TRP A 118 25.39 7.38 -1.25
C TRP A 118 25.65 8.48 -2.27
N LEU A 119 24.73 8.67 -3.21
CA LEU A 119 24.75 9.77 -4.17
C LEU A 119 24.18 11.04 -3.52
N TYR A 120 24.99 11.71 -2.69
CA TYR A 120 24.59 12.92 -1.97
C TYR A 120 24.05 14.04 -2.89
N GLU A 121 24.61 14.20 -4.08
CA GLU A 121 24.15 15.22 -5.04
C GLU A 121 22.74 14.92 -5.60
N ALA A 122 22.31 13.66 -5.55
CA ALA A 122 20.95 13.25 -5.92
C ALA A 122 19.92 13.50 -4.82
N SER A 123 20.36 13.87 -3.62
CA SER A 123 19.54 13.99 -2.41
C SER A 123 18.51 15.12 -2.49
N VAL A 124 17.29 14.86 -2.04
CA VAL A 124 16.22 15.86 -1.90
C VAL A 124 15.53 15.72 -0.56
N SER A 125 15.48 16.83 0.17
CA SER A 125 14.71 16.95 1.40
C SER A 125 13.44 17.75 1.14
N LEU A 126 12.35 17.40 1.84
CA LEU A 126 11.08 18.12 1.82
C LEU A 126 10.54 18.21 3.24
N GLU A 127 10.25 19.42 3.71
CA GLU A 127 9.60 19.62 5.00
C GLU A 127 8.09 19.45 4.87
N TYR A 128 7.52 18.49 5.60
CA TYR A 128 6.08 18.24 5.61
C TYR A 128 5.43 18.67 6.93
N GLY A 129 4.18 19.14 6.84
CA GLY A 129 3.41 19.68 7.97
C GLY A 129 2.41 20.75 7.51
N LYS A 130 1.54 21.19 8.44
CA LYS A 130 0.59 22.28 8.16
C LYS A 130 1.37 23.56 7.82
N ASN A 131 1.10 24.16 6.64
CA ASN A 131 1.80 25.34 6.10
C ASN A 131 3.27 25.10 5.67
N HIS A 132 3.66 23.86 5.37
CA HIS A 132 4.98 23.54 4.80
C HIS A 132 4.86 23.07 3.34
N GLU A 133 5.94 22.52 2.79
CA GLU A 133 6.17 22.19 1.38
C GLU A 133 5.27 21.04 0.85
N GLY A 134 4.35 20.55 1.68
CA GLY A 134 3.33 19.57 1.30
C GLY A 134 3.78 18.14 1.56
N PHE A 135 3.62 17.27 0.56
CA PHE A 135 3.93 15.85 0.65
C PHE A 135 4.65 15.39 -0.62
N TRP A 136 5.47 14.35 -0.47
CA TRP A 136 6.20 13.75 -1.58
C TRP A 136 5.26 13.14 -2.63
N ASN A 137 5.49 13.43 -3.91
CA ASN A 137 4.63 12.97 -5.00
C ASN A 137 5.46 12.55 -6.23
N GLY A 138 4.79 11.94 -7.23
CA GLY A 138 5.43 11.44 -8.45
C GLY A 138 6.11 12.51 -9.31
N GLU A 139 5.62 13.75 -9.27
CA GLU A 139 6.23 14.86 -10.00
C GLU A 139 7.57 15.26 -9.37
N LEU A 140 7.62 15.32 -8.04
CA LEU A 140 8.87 15.55 -7.30
C LEU A 140 9.89 14.44 -7.53
N PHE A 141 9.44 13.18 -7.61
CA PHE A 141 10.33 12.07 -7.93
C PHE A 141 10.90 12.16 -9.36
N CYS A 142 10.07 12.49 -10.36
CA CYS A 142 10.55 12.72 -11.74
C CYS A 142 11.54 13.87 -11.81
N LYS A 143 11.25 14.95 -11.08
CA LYS A 143 12.11 16.13 -10.99
C LYS A 143 13.46 15.76 -10.38
N GLN A 144 13.46 15.02 -9.28
CA GLN A 144 14.69 14.50 -8.66
C GLN A 144 15.48 13.61 -9.62
N LEU A 145 14.81 12.71 -10.34
CA LEU A 145 15.47 11.85 -11.32
C LEU A 145 16.16 12.67 -12.42
N THR A 146 15.43 13.60 -13.01
CA THR A 146 15.86 14.38 -14.17
C THR A 146 16.94 15.40 -13.80
N GLU A 147 16.72 16.15 -12.73
CA GLU A 147 17.56 17.30 -12.37
C GLU A 147 18.74 16.93 -11.47
N LYS A 148 18.66 15.82 -10.72
CA LYS A 148 19.69 15.47 -9.73
C LYS A 148 20.29 14.09 -9.93
N PHE A 149 19.48 13.05 -10.06
CA PHE A 149 19.98 11.68 -10.16
C PHE A 149 20.82 11.46 -11.43
N PHE A 150 20.31 11.78 -12.62
CA PHE A 150 21.07 11.55 -13.85
C PHE A 150 22.38 12.35 -13.90
N PRO A 151 22.43 13.64 -13.51
CA PRO A 151 23.70 14.36 -13.40
C PRO A 151 24.67 13.74 -12.39
N ALA A 152 24.20 13.37 -11.19
CA ALA A 152 25.03 12.75 -10.16
C ALA A 152 25.56 11.38 -10.60
N PHE A 153 24.72 10.57 -11.26
CA PHE A 153 25.09 9.27 -11.81
C PHE A 153 26.11 9.42 -12.94
N ASN A 154 25.90 10.35 -13.87
CA ASN A 154 26.84 10.60 -14.96
C ASN A 154 28.20 11.08 -14.44
N LYS A 155 28.20 11.94 -13.41
CA LYS A 155 29.43 12.39 -12.76
C LYS A 155 30.18 11.23 -12.09
N ALA A 156 29.46 10.28 -11.50
CA ALA A 156 30.04 9.14 -10.80
C ALA A 156 30.57 8.02 -11.74
N HIS A 157 29.97 7.85 -12.91
CA HIS A 157 30.25 6.71 -13.80
C HIS A 157 30.77 7.08 -15.19
N GLY A 158 30.41 8.26 -15.70
CA GLY A 158 30.65 8.67 -17.08
C GLY A 158 29.68 8.02 -18.08
N ASP A 159 29.92 8.31 -19.35
CA ASP A 159 29.08 7.85 -20.46
C ASP A 159 29.16 6.32 -20.66
N GLY A 160 28.10 5.74 -21.21
CA GLY A 160 28.03 4.31 -21.57
C GLY A 160 27.54 3.38 -20.46
N TYR A 161 27.32 3.89 -19.24
CA TYR A 161 26.73 3.12 -18.15
C TYR A 161 25.20 3.20 -18.15
N ILE A 162 24.56 2.08 -17.80
CA ILE A 162 23.11 1.98 -17.66
C ILE A 162 22.76 1.88 -16.17
N ALA A 163 21.97 2.84 -15.68
CA ALA A 163 21.45 2.80 -14.32
C ALA A 163 20.25 1.83 -14.23
N CYS A 164 20.34 0.84 -13.34
CA CYS A 164 19.19 0.04 -12.91
C CYS A 164 18.70 0.57 -11.56
N VAL A 165 17.58 1.30 -11.57
CA VAL A 165 17.03 1.93 -10.37
C VAL A 165 15.94 1.03 -9.77
N LEU A 166 16.16 0.59 -8.53
CA LEU A 166 15.22 -0.22 -7.78
C LEU A 166 14.49 0.67 -6.76
N VAL A 167 13.17 0.77 -6.90
CA VAL A 167 12.30 1.49 -5.96
C VAL A 167 11.09 0.64 -5.58
N ASP A 168 10.45 0.98 -4.47
CA ASP A 168 9.22 0.33 -4.05
C ASP A 168 8.02 0.78 -4.93
N ASN A 169 6.88 0.09 -4.78
CA ASN A 169 5.64 0.43 -5.50
C ASN A 169 4.82 1.50 -4.78
N SER A 170 5.47 2.54 -4.24
CA SER A 170 4.75 3.68 -3.67
C SER A 170 4.02 4.47 -4.75
N GLN A 171 2.93 5.16 -4.37
CA GLN A 171 2.25 6.07 -5.28
C GLN A 171 3.15 7.24 -5.71
N GLY A 172 4.16 7.58 -4.90
CA GLY A 172 5.18 8.59 -5.22
C GLY A 172 6.11 8.18 -6.36
N HIS A 173 6.14 6.90 -6.77
CA HIS A 173 6.88 6.45 -7.95
C HIS A 173 5.96 6.20 -9.16
N SER A 174 4.65 6.29 -8.95
CA SER A 174 3.62 6.02 -9.97
C SER A 174 3.13 7.32 -10.61
N VAL A 175 4.02 7.97 -11.37
CA VAL A 175 3.71 9.18 -12.13
C VAL A 175 3.13 8.84 -13.51
N TYR A 176 2.20 9.68 -13.98
CA TYR A 176 1.68 9.59 -15.34
C TYR A 176 2.19 10.79 -16.13
N ALA A 177 2.29 10.65 -17.45
CA ALA A 177 2.61 11.78 -18.31
C ALA A 177 1.59 12.94 -18.10
N PRO A 178 1.99 14.21 -18.27
CA PRO A 178 1.12 15.36 -18.02
C PRO A 178 -0.19 15.33 -18.81
N ASP A 179 -0.15 14.77 -20.02
CA ASP A 179 -1.25 14.63 -20.97
C ASP A 179 -1.91 13.23 -20.91
N ALA A 180 -1.57 12.37 -19.95
CA ALA A 180 -2.10 11.02 -19.89
C ALA A 180 -3.62 11.01 -19.62
N LEU A 181 -4.33 10.08 -20.28
CA LEU A 181 -5.75 9.83 -20.04
C LEU A 181 -5.99 9.35 -18.60
N ARG A 182 -6.57 10.23 -17.77
CA ARG A 182 -6.83 9.97 -16.35
C ARG A 182 -8.20 10.45 -15.94
N ALA A 183 -9.19 9.55 -15.93
CA ALA A 183 -10.55 9.86 -15.51
C ALA A 183 -10.63 10.56 -14.13
N SER A 184 -9.76 10.19 -13.18
CA SER A 184 -9.69 10.80 -11.84
C SER A 184 -9.28 12.28 -11.83
N LYS A 185 -8.76 12.80 -12.94
CA LYS A 185 -8.33 14.19 -13.13
C LYS A 185 -9.23 14.94 -14.12
N MET A 186 -10.27 14.30 -14.65
CA MET A 186 -11.26 14.95 -15.50
C MET A 186 -12.33 15.61 -14.65
N ASN A 187 -12.79 16.78 -15.08
CA ASN A 187 -13.94 17.42 -14.46
C ASN A 187 -15.24 16.77 -14.94
N MET A 188 -16.33 16.90 -14.18
CA MET A 188 -17.66 16.50 -14.67
C MET A 188 -18.13 17.38 -15.83
N ASN A 189 -17.84 18.68 -15.78
CA ASN A 189 -18.16 19.65 -16.82
C ASN A 189 -16.88 20.05 -17.60
N PRO A 190 -17.00 20.59 -18.83
CA PRO A 190 -15.88 21.17 -19.57
C PRO A 190 -15.08 22.23 -18.82
N GLY A 191 -13.81 22.39 -19.20
CA GLY A 191 -12.95 23.46 -18.70
C GLY A 191 -12.57 23.29 -17.23
N GLY A 192 -12.27 24.41 -16.57
CA GLY A 192 -11.79 24.43 -15.18
C GLY A 192 -10.38 23.88 -15.00
N ALA A 193 -10.01 23.59 -13.75
CA ALA A 193 -8.69 23.07 -13.38
C ALA A 193 -8.58 21.55 -13.67
N GLN A 194 -8.69 21.16 -14.95
CA GLN A 194 -8.36 19.81 -15.43
C GLN A 194 -7.24 19.90 -16.48
N PRO A 195 -6.37 18.88 -16.58
CA PRO A 195 -5.29 18.87 -17.55
C PRO A 195 -5.80 18.61 -18.98
N HIS A 196 -5.12 19.18 -19.97
CA HIS A 196 -5.32 18.84 -21.38
C HIS A 196 -4.75 17.45 -21.66
N MET A 197 -5.63 16.46 -21.72
CA MET A 197 -5.24 15.08 -21.98
C MET A 197 -5.12 14.82 -23.49
N ARG A 198 -4.26 13.88 -23.86
CA ARG A 198 -4.13 13.34 -25.22
C ARG A 198 -5.41 12.63 -25.65
N ASP A 199 -5.59 12.50 -26.95
CA ASP A 199 -6.76 11.84 -27.49
C ASP A 199 -6.81 10.36 -27.11
N GLY A 200 -8.03 9.91 -26.80
CA GLY A 200 -8.36 8.51 -26.65
C GLY A 200 -8.67 7.87 -27.99
N TRP A 201 -9.04 6.59 -27.94
CA TRP A 201 -9.58 5.90 -29.08
C TRP A 201 -10.48 4.75 -28.61
N TYR A 202 -11.45 4.40 -29.44
CA TYR A 202 -12.29 3.23 -29.26
C TYR A 202 -12.48 2.52 -30.59
N LEU A 203 -13.02 1.30 -30.55
CA LEU A 203 -13.36 0.54 -31.74
C LEU A 203 -14.86 0.70 -32.03
N GLN A 204 -15.19 1.11 -33.24
CA GLN A 204 -16.56 1.16 -33.76
C GLN A 204 -16.58 0.36 -35.06
N ASP A 205 -17.41 -0.69 -35.12
CA ASP A 205 -17.52 -1.58 -36.28
C ASP A 205 -16.18 -2.18 -36.77
N GLY A 206 -15.25 -2.38 -35.84
CA GLY A 206 -13.91 -2.92 -36.12
C GLY A 206 -12.88 -1.86 -36.53
N GLU A 207 -13.29 -0.61 -36.74
CA GLU A 207 -12.40 0.51 -37.05
C GLU A 207 -12.03 1.32 -35.82
N LYS A 208 -10.78 1.78 -35.76
CA LYS A 208 -10.28 2.62 -34.67
C LYS A 208 -10.73 4.07 -34.88
N VAL A 209 -11.62 4.53 -34.02
CA VAL A 209 -12.11 5.91 -34.00
C VAL A 209 -11.36 6.69 -32.91
N VAL A 210 -10.80 7.84 -33.27
CA VAL A 210 -10.11 8.73 -32.33
C VAL A 210 -11.14 9.51 -31.52
N GLN A 211 -11.00 9.48 -30.20
CA GLN A 211 -11.82 10.24 -29.26
C GLN A 211 -11.06 11.49 -28.83
N GLN A 212 -11.43 12.63 -29.41
CA GLN A 212 -10.88 13.93 -29.06
C GLN A 212 -11.21 14.29 -27.60
N MET A 213 -10.19 14.58 -26.79
CA MET A 213 -10.35 14.90 -25.36
C MET A 213 -10.50 16.40 -25.07
N ASN A 214 -10.21 17.24 -26.06
CA ASN A 214 -10.34 18.70 -25.98
C ASN A 214 -11.35 19.18 -27.04
N PHE A 215 -11.99 20.31 -26.77
CA PHE A 215 -12.81 20.99 -27.77
C PHE A 215 -11.92 21.70 -28.79
N PRO A 216 -12.35 21.79 -30.06
CA PRO A 216 -11.62 22.53 -31.07
C PRO A 216 -11.63 24.04 -30.78
N SER A 217 -10.76 24.78 -31.46
CA SER A 217 -10.60 26.22 -31.24
C SER A 217 -11.81 27.05 -31.64
N ASP A 218 -12.67 26.53 -32.51
CA ASP A 218 -13.90 27.14 -33.02
C ASP A 218 -15.15 26.73 -32.22
N HIS A 219 -15.01 25.98 -31.13
CA HIS A 219 -16.15 25.54 -30.33
C HIS A 219 -16.90 26.74 -29.72
N PRO A 220 -18.23 26.85 -29.89
CA PRO A 220 -18.98 28.07 -29.58
C PRO A 220 -18.95 28.48 -28.10
N GLU A 221 -18.91 27.51 -27.18
CA GLU A 221 -18.99 27.77 -25.73
C GLU A 221 -17.68 27.48 -24.97
N HIS A 222 -16.80 26.66 -25.56
CA HIS A 222 -15.68 26.02 -24.84
C HIS A 222 -14.42 25.90 -25.72
N PRO A 223 -14.01 26.97 -26.43
CA PRO A 223 -12.91 26.89 -27.38
C PRO A 223 -11.61 26.46 -26.68
N ASN A 224 -10.94 25.44 -27.21
CA ASN A 224 -9.72 24.84 -26.66
C ASN A 224 -9.80 24.33 -25.20
N GLN A 225 -11.01 24.17 -24.67
CA GLN A 225 -11.17 23.67 -23.31
C GLN A 225 -11.19 22.14 -23.28
N PRO A 226 -10.64 21.51 -22.22
CA PRO A 226 -10.75 20.08 -22.02
C PRO A 226 -12.20 19.64 -21.80
N LYS A 227 -12.59 18.50 -22.38
CA LYS A 227 -13.94 17.95 -22.24
C LYS A 227 -14.12 17.33 -20.85
N GLY A 228 -15.26 17.58 -20.22
CA GLY A 228 -15.64 16.91 -18.98
C GLY A 228 -16.25 15.52 -19.23
N MET A 229 -16.36 14.72 -18.17
CA MET A 229 -16.92 13.35 -18.21
C MET A 229 -18.36 13.27 -18.75
N LYS A 230 -19.13 14.36 -18.69
CA LYS A 230 -20.53 14.39 -19.17
C LYS A 230 -20.67 14.32 -20.70
N ALA A 231 -19.61 14.45 -21.50
CA ALA A 231 -19.69 14.51 -22.96
C ALA A 231 -19.83 13.13 -23.67
N ASN A 232 -20.82 12.30 -23.29
CA ASN A 232 -21.08 10.96 -23.89
C ASN A 232 -22.46 10.87 -24.60
N TRP A 233 -22.57 9.96 -25.59
CA TRP A 233 -23.69 9.54 -26.48
C TRP A 233 -25.10 10.11 -26.24
N LEU A 234 -25.62 10.07 -25.02
CA LEU A 234 -26.94 10.64 -24.68
C LEU A 234 -27.01 12.14 -24.97
N ARG A 235 -25.91 12.89 -24.79
CA ARG A 235 -25.86 14.32 -25.14
C ARG A 235 -25.66 14.60 -26.63
N GLU A 236 -25.08 13.67 -27.39
CA GLU A 236 -24.97 13.80 -28.86
C GLU A 236 -26.33 13.58 -29.54
N ASN A 237 -27.27 12.94 -28.83
CA ASN A 237 -28.58 12.56 -29.35
C ASN A 237 -29.76 13.24 -28.62
N CYS A 238 -29.53 14.03 -27.56
CA CYS A 238 -30.58 14.77 -26.83
C CYS A 238 -30.32 16.28 -26.81
N ASP A 239 -31.38 17.07 -26.98
CA ASP A 239 -31.35 18.54 -26.99
C ASP A 239 -31.51 19.18 -25.60
N TYR A 240 -31.25 18.42 -24.53
CA TYR A 240 -31.41 18.82 -23.14
C TYR A 240 -32.84 19.07 -22.66
N SER A 241 -33.86 18.76 -23.45
CA SER A 241 -35.23 18.66 -22.95
C SER A 241 -35.45 17.33 -22.21
N PHE A 242 -36.34 17.35 -21.21
CA PHE A 242 -36.76 16.12 -20.52
C PHE A 242 -37.38 15.11 -21.49
N GLU A 243 -38.06 15.62 -22.52
CA GLU A 243 -38.73 14.81 -23.54
C GLU A 243 -37.72 14.07 -24.43
N THR A 244 -36.67 14.73 -24.94
CA THR A 244 -35.64 14.03 -25.73
C THR A 244 -34.81 13.08 -24.88
N LEU A 245 -34.51 13.43 -23.62
CA LEU A 245 -33.88 12.51 -22.68
C LEU A 245 -34.73 11.24 -22.49
N ARG A 246 -36.03 11.41 -22.24
CA ARG A 246 -36.98 10.32 -22.08
C ARG A 246 -37.06 9.44 -23.34
N GLN A 247 -37.04 10.03 -24.53
CA GLN A 247 -37.10 9.31 -25.81
C GLN A 247 -35.81 8.54 -26.15
N ASN A 248 -34.66 9.09 -25.80
CA ASN A 248 -33.36 8.51 -26.19
C ASN A 248 -32.73 7.63 -25.12
N MET A 249 -33.18 7.70 -23.86
CA MET A 249 -32.71 6.82 -22.80
C MET A 249 -32.92 5.32 -23.17
N PRO A 250 -34.08 4.87 -23.67
CA PRO A 250 -34.24 3.49 -24.13
C PRO A 250 -33.39 3.13 -25.36
N LYS A 251 -32.96 4.10 -26.16
CA LYS A 251 -32.09 3.87 -27.32
C LYS A 251 -30.63 3.68 -26.87
N ALA A 252 -30.16 4.48 -25.91
CA ALA A 252 -28.85 4.32 -25.29
C ALA A 252 -28.73 2.99 -24.55
N LEU A 253 -29.78 2.57 -23.84
CA LEU A 253 -29.77 1.26 -23.18
C LEU A 253 -29.76 0.11 -24.19
N ARG A 254 -30.42 0.28 -25.35
CA ARG A 254 -30.41 -0.72 -26.44
C ARG A 254 -29.11 -0.76 -27.23
N SER A 255 -28.30 0.31 -27.24
CA SER A 255 -27.01 0.31 -27.94
C SER A 255 -25.95 -0.52 -27.21
N VAL A 256 -26.17 -0.86 -25.93
CA VAL A 256 -25.33 -1.79 -25.18
C VAL A 256 -25.71 -3.22 -25.57
N SER A 257 -24.76 -3.96 -26.15
CA SER A 257 -25.01 -5.35 -26.53
C SER A 257 -25.28 -6.24 -25.32
N LEU A 258 -26.18 -7.20 -25.49
CA LEU A 258 -26.57 -8.15 -24.44
C LEU A 258 -25.38 -8.99 -23.95
N GLU A 259 -24.42 -9.24 -24.85
CA GLU A 259 -23.14 -9.88 -24.50
C GLU A 259 -22.32 -9.02 -23.53
N LEU A 260 -22.25 -7.70 -23.74
CA LEU A 260 -21.51 -6.80 -22.87
C LEU A 260 -22.16 -6.70 -21.49
N ILE A 261 -23.49 -6.62 -21.42
CA ILE A 261 -24.25 -6.65 -20.16
C ILE A 261 -23.92 -7.92 -19.36
N ARG A 262 -24.02 -9.09 -20.00
CA ARG A 262 -23.68 -10.39 -19.38
C ARG A 262 -22.22 -10.47 -18.94
N LYS A 263 -21.29 -9.91 -19.71
CA LYS A 263 -19.87 -9.84 -19.32
C LYS A 263 -19.66 -9.03 -18.04
N TRP A 264 -20.37 -7.91 -17.88
CA TRP A 264 -20.29 -7.07 -16.69
C TRP A 264 -21.00 -7.71 -15.48
N GLU A 265 -22.15 -8.32 -15.68
CA GLU A 265 -22.86 -9.10 -14.65
C GLU A 265 -21.98 -10.25 -14.13
N HIS A 266 -21.44 -11.08 -15.02
CA HIS A 266 -20.53 -12.16 -14.64
C HIS A 266 -19.27 -11.66 -13.95
N ARG A 267 -18.79 -10.46 -14.31
CA ARG A 267 -17.66 -9.84 -13.63
C ARG A 267 -18.03 -9.44 -12.20
N ALA A 268 -19.22 -8.87 -11.98
CA ALA A 268 -19.72 -8.51 -10.66
C ALA A 268 -19.86 -9.74 -9.75
N TRP A 269 -20.46 -10.83 -10.26
CA TRP A 269 -20.56 -12.09 -9.52
C TRP A 269 -19.19 -12.64 -9.09
N ARG A 270 -18.18 -12.60 -9.97
CA ARG A 270 -16.82 -13.04 -9.59
C ARG A 270 -16.18 -12.18 -8.51
N PHE A 271 -16.53 -10.90 -8.43
CA PHE A 271 -16.09 -10.05 -7.31
C PHE A 271 -16.81 -10.46 -6.02
N ILE A 272 -18.12 -10.73 -6.07
CA ILE A 272 -18.89 -11.22 -4.94
C ILE A 272 -18.29 -12.54 -4.41
N ASP A 273 -18.02 -13.50 -5.29
CA ASP A 273 -17.40 -14.78 -4.94
C ASP A 273 -16.00 -14.59 -4.32
N ALA A 274 -15.20 -13.70 -4.90
CA ALA A 274 -13.86 -13.40 -4.38
C ALA A 274 -13.93 -12.79 -2.97
N TYR A 275 -14.90 -11.91 -2.70
CA TYR A 275 -15.09 -11.35 -1.36
C TYR A 275 -15.68 -12.36 -0.37
N ALA A 276 -16.55 -13.27 -0.82
CA ALA A 276 -17.10 -14.34 0.02
C ALA A 276 -16.02 -15.29 0.55
N GLU A 277 -14.92 -15.46 -0.20
CA GLU A 277 -13.73 -16.20 0.24
C GLU A 277 -12.79 -15.40 1.16
N GLY A 278 -13.17 -14.18 1.56
CA GLY A 278 -12.40 -13.33 2.47
C GLY A 278 -11.23 -12.59 1.83
N LEU A 279 -11.17 -12.53 0.49
CA LEU A 279 -10.08 -11.86 -0.21
C LEU A 279 -10.18 -10.33 -0.08
N GLY A 280 -9.03 -9.68 0.14
CA GLY A 280 -8.94 -8.22 0.11
C GLY A 280 -9.13 -7.66 -1.30
N ALA A 281 -9.39 -6.35 -1.42
CA ALA A 281 -9.69 -5.71 -2.71
C ALA A 281 -8.63 -5.95 -3.81
N ARG A 282 -7.34 -6.00 -3.44
CA ARG A 282 -6.25 -6.28 -4.39
C ARG A 282 -6.25 -7.72 -4.88
N GLU A 283 -6.46 -8.67 -3.97
CA GLU A 283 -6.47 -10.11 -4.25
C GLU A 283 -7.73 -10.49 -5.06
N ALA A 284 -8.88 -9.92 -4.71
CA ALA A 284 -10.11 -10.07 -5.46
C ALA A 284 -9.97 -9.56 -6.90
N GLN A 285 -9.35 -8.39 -7.10
CA GLN A 285 -9.08 -7.86 -8.43
C GLN A 285 -8.15 -8.77 -9.24
N GLN A 286 -7.11 -9.33 -8.62
CA GLN A 286 -6.20 -10.27 -9.27
C GLN A 286 -6.93 -11.54 -9.70
N LYS A 287 -7.71 -12.16 -8.80
CA LYS A 287 -8.50 -13.36 -9.08
C LYS A 287 -9.53 -13.14 -10.19
N VAL A 288 -10.25 -12.02 -10.18
CA VAL A 288 -11.22 -11.69 -11.25
C VAL A 288 -10.51 -11.49 -12.60
N ARG A 289 -9.30 -10.91 -12.59
CA ARG A 289 -8.51 -10.68 -13.81
C ARG A 289 -8.05 -11.98 -14.47
N GLU A 290 -7.79 -13.04 -13.69
CA GLU A 290 -7.43 -14.35 -14.22
C GLU A 290 -8.51 -14.87 -15.19
N PHE A 291 -9.79 -14.70 -14.88
CA PHE A 291 -10.88 -15.13 -15.76
C PHE A 291 -10.97 -14.36 -17.08
N SER A 292 -10.46 -13.13 -17.13
CA SER A 292 -10.42 -12.31 -18.35
C SER A 292 -9.17 -12.53 -19.20
N SER A 293 -8.07 -12.97 -18.58
CA SER A 293 -6.75 -13.09 -19.21
C SER A 293 -6.37 -14.52 -19.58
N ARG A 294 -7.11 -15.53 -19.09
CA ARG A 294 -6.86 -16.94 -19.41
C ARG A 294 -7.33 -17.27 -20.82
N ARG A 295 -6.37 -17.51 -21.73
CA ARG A 295 -6.62 -18.05 -23.07
C ARG A 295 -6.66 -19.58 -22.98
N TYR A 296 -7.83 -20.19 -23.13
CA TYR A 296 -7.97 -21.64 -23.08
C TYR A 296 -7.43 -22.27 -24.37
N LYS A 297 -6.62 -23.34 -24.24
CA LYS A 297 -6.02 -24.05 -25.38
C LYS A 297 -7.00 -24.95 -26.15
N SER A 298 -8.22 -25.17 -25.63
CA SER A 298 -9.23 -26.04 -26.25
C SER A 298 -10.63 -25.45 -26.06
N HIS A 299 -11.42 -25.43 -27.13
CA HIS A 299 -12.79 -24.94 -27.17
C HIS A 299 -13.82 -25.90 -26.54
N ARG A 300 -13.43 -27.15 -26.22
CA ARG A 300 -14.34 -28.23 -25.77
C ARG A 300 -14.27 -28.55 -24.27
N ARG A 301 -13.59 -27.76 -23.45
CA ARG A 301 -13.53 -27.98 -22.00
C ARG A 301 -13.99 -26.73 -21.24
N VAL A 302 -15.14 -26.84 -20.58
CA VAL A 302 -15.63 -25.86 -19.61
C VAL A 302 -15.02 -26.23 -18.24
N PRO A 303 -14.40 -25.29 -17.50
CA PRO A 303 -13.93 -25.55 -16.13
C PRO A 303 -15.10 -25.97 -15.23
N GLU A 304 -14.92 -26.96 -14.35
CA GLU A 304 -15.96 -27.48 -13.42
C GLU A 304 -16.68 -26.37 -12.66
N GLN A 305 -15.96 -25.32 -12.24
CA GLN A 305 -16.52 -24.15 -11.55
C GLN A 305 -17.58 -23.38 -12.36
N LYS A 306 -17.56 -23.46 -13.70
CA LYS A 306 -18.59 -22.86 -14.57
C LYS A 306 -19.78 -23.78 -14.84
N LEU A 307 -19.66 -25.09 -14.61
CA LEU A 307 -20.77 -26.03 -14.72
C LEU A 307 -21.70 -25.92 -13.52
N ALA A 308 -21.15 -25.74 -12.32
CA ALA A 308 -21.93 -25.62 -11.09
C ALA A 308 -22.87 -24.39 -11.06
N GLN A 309 -22.50 -23.26 -11.67
CA GLN A 309 -23.32 -22.04 -11.71
C GLN A 309 -24.41 -22.02 -12.80
N ALA A 310 -24.39 -22.96 -13.75
CA ALA A 310 -25.37 -23.01 -14.86
C ALA A 310 -26.51 -24.01 -14.60
N MET A 311 -26.50 -24.69 -13.45
CA MET A 311 -27.43 -25.77 -13.10
C MET A 311 -28.34 -25.43 -11.89
N ASP A 312 -28.24 -24.21 -11.35
CA ASP A 312 -29.18 -23.59 -10.41
C ASP A 312 -29.93 -22.43 -11.12
#